data_AF-A0A959L3D6-F1
#
_entry.id   AF-A0A959L3D6-F1
#
_cell.length_a   1.000
_cell.length_b   1.000
_cell.length_c   1.000
_cell.angle_alpha   90.00
_cell.angle_beta   90.00
_cell.angle_gamma   90.00
#
_symmetry.space_group_name_H-M   'P 1'
#
loop_
_entity.id
_entity.type
_entity.pdbx_description
1 polymer ?
#
loop_
_entity_poly.entity_id
_entity_poly.type
_entity_poly.pdbx_seq_one_letter_code
_entity_poly.pdbx_strand_id
1 'polypeptide(L)'
;MQPSSTQSKNLLVNILLAGMTLGTAWAVRGQFGHEQGAAWAGALGGMVIVILAGRKDWHKRFIQSSLAAAIGWGLGGMISYGVVVGYARALDFTNVYYGLAMLFVIGGLYGFMGGGLFALSLESSERKVNWGKVVVSMLSGGIIVYFFIIEQLGWHMTPPRSEAWAACLGMVLGLGWYFYDEDFDRPLHVALYSSLGGGFGFAFGNFLQVIGRTTEIHFNFWNVMEYSIGFFGGIGMAYGVFTAAWKTNTQEIKEQKTLWPVILFLTVLIPFVVWFESMTTERLTETYDKLNATHGIAASVRMFALLLIAGFAMYTLRLKDLWTSHKVNHRFFLGFFLIYILYSWLITGAWYSAYRIEQYLYIINFIVIVVGLKFATPAFKITLLSRIQWLSLFLITILFIAVLAWVALHSHGPWQGYQERFK
;
A
#
# COMPACT_ATOMS: atom_id res chain seq x y z
N MET A 1 -27.64 18.66 -0.31
CA MET A 1 -27.61 18.94 1.14
C MET A 1 -26.17 19.01 1.60
N GLN A 2 -25.75 20.09 2.25
CA GLN A 2 -24.41 20.14 2.86
C GLN A 2 -24.35 19.15 4.03
N PRO A 3 -23.27 18.36 4.19
CA PRO A 3 -23.13 17.44 5.31
C PRO A 3 -23.07 18.20 6.63
N SER A 4 -23.61 17.61 7.71
CA SER A 4 -23.48 18.20 9.04
C SER A 4 -22.00 18.30 9.46
N SER A 5 -21.67 19.24 10.36
CA SER A 5 -20.32 19.39 10.90
C SER A 5 -19.78 18.07 11.49
N THR A 6 -20.65 17.30 12.13
CA THR A 6 -20.33 15.99 12.72
C THR A 6 -20.01 14.93 11.67
N GLN A 7 -20.78 14.86 10.57
CA GLN A 7 -20.52 13.91 9.48
C GLN A 7 -19.17 14.19 8.80
N SER A 8 -18.81 15.47 8.67
CA SER A 8 -17.52 15.89 8.10
C SER A 8 -16.34 15.50 9.00
N LYS A 9 -16.49 15.65 10.32
CA LYS A 9 -15.48 15.21 11.31
C LYS A 9 -15.29 13.69 11.27
N ASN A 10 -16.39 12.92 11.26
CA ASN A 10 -16.33 11.46 11.25
C ASN A 10 -15.69 10.93 9.96
N LEU A 11 -15.99 11.55 8.83
CA LEU A 11 -15.34 11.22 7.56
C LEU A 11 -13.82 11.45 7.62
N LEU A 12 -13.38 12.58 8.16
CA LEU A 12 -11.95 12.88 8.32
C LEU A 12 -11.26 11.85 9.20
N VAL A 13 -11.87 11.47 10.34
CA VAL A 13 -11.34 10.44 11.24
C VAL A 13 -11.19 9.10 10.50
N ASN A 14 -12.19 8.68 9.73
CA ASN A 14 -12.12 7.43 8.97
C ASN A 14 -11.00 7.46 7.92
N ILE A 15 -10.85 8.56 7.19
CA ILE A 15 -9.78 8.74 6.20
C ILE A 15 -8.40 8.69 6.88
N LEU A 16 -8.24 9.37 8.02
CA LEU A 16 -6.99 9.37 8.78
C LEU A 16 -6.65 7.97 9.31
N LEU A 17 -7.62 7.23 9.86
CA LEU A 17 -7.39 5.86 10.35
C LEU A 17 -7.00 4.91 9.23
N ALA A 18 -7.59 5.05 8.04
CA ALA A 18 -7.19 4.29 6.86
C ALA A 18 -5.76 4.64 6.42
N GLY A 19 -5.42 5.92 6.39
CA GLY A 19 -4.07 6.41 6.15
C GLY A 19 -3.07 5.85 7.16
N MET A 20 -3.32 5.99 8.45
CA MET A 20 -2.42 5.49 9.51
C MET A 20 -2.22 3.97 9.44
N THR A 21 -3.27 3.22 9.10
CA THR A 21 -3.21 1.76 8.95
C THR A 21 -2.32 1.38 7.77
N LEU A 22 -2.60 1.91 6.58
CA LEU A 22 -1.79 1.56 5.42
C LEU A 22 -0.37 2.13 5.53
N GLY A 23 -0.19 3.32 6.09
CA GLY A 23 1.13 3.91 6.37
C GLY A 23 1.96 3.06 7.32
N THR A 24 1.38 2.60 8.43
CA THR A 24 2.07 1.71 9.36
C THR A 24 2.39 0.36 8.70
N ALA A 25 1.44 -0.22 7.97
CA ALA A 25 1.68 -1.47 7.26
C ALA A 25 2.78 -1.31 6.18
N TRP A 26 2.82 -0.18 5.47
CA TRP A 26 3.84 0.10 4.46
C TRP A 26 5.22 0.35 5.07
N ALA A 27 5.27 0.98 6.24
CA ALA A 27 6.50 1.13 7.01
C ALA A 27 7.06 -0.23 7.46
N VAL A 28 6.19 -1.15 7.90
CA VAL A 28 6.54 -2.53 8.24
C VAL A 28 7.01 -3.28 6.97
N ARG A 29 6.32 -3.08 5.84
CA ARG A 29 6.70 -3.62 4.52
C ARG A 29 8.14 -3.31 4.14
N GLY A 30 8.66 -2.13 4.50
CA GLY A 30 10.06 -1.78 4.27
C GLY A 30 11.09 -2.71 4.92
N GLN A 31 10.67 -3.64 5.80
CA GLN A 31 11.54 -4.68 6.36
C GLN A 31 11.47 -6.02 5.59
N PHE A 32 10.48 -6.18 4.70
CA PHE A 32 10.25 -7.38 3.91
C PHE A 32 10.60 -7.15 2.43
N GLY A 33 10.58 -8.22 1.63
CA GLY A 33 10.68 -8.12 0.17
C GLY A 33 9.56 -7.27 -0.45
N HIS A 34 9.84 -6.74 -1.65
CA HIS A 34 9.08 -5.63 -2.24
C HIS A 34 7.63 -5.98 -2.62
N GLU A 35 7.35 -7.21 -3.09
CA GLU A 35 6.05 -7.64 -3.65
C GLU A 35 5.10 -8.18 -2.58
N GLN A 36 5.52 -9.26 -1.92
CA GLN A 36 4.78 -9.97 -0.89
C GLN A 36 4.55 -9.10 0.36
N GLY A 37 5.50 -8.22 0.70
CA GLY A 37 5.32 -7.24 1.76
C GLY A 37 4.25 -6.21 1.38
N ALA A 38 4.27 -5.70 0.15
CA ALA A 38 3.27 -4.75 -0.34
C ALA A 38 1.88 -5.38 -0.43
N ALA A 39 1.80 -6.67 -0.76
CA ALA A 39 0.53 -7.40 -0.76
C ALA A 39 -0.09 -7.48 0.64
N TRP A 40 0.70 -7.82 1.67
CA TRP A 40 0.18 -7.86 3.05
C TRP A 40 -0.27 -6.46 3.52
N ALA A 41 0.51 -5.42 3.21
CA ALA A 41 0.12 -4.05 3.53
C ALA A 41 -1.18 -3.62 2.83
N GLY A 42 -1.30 -3.92 1.53
CA GLY A 42 -2.52 -3.67 0.74
C GLY A 42 -3.75 -4.36 1.32
N ALA A 43 -3.61 -5.61 1.78
CA ALA A 43 -4.68 -6.33 2.45
C ALA A 43 -5.20 -5.58 3.68
N LEU A 44 -4.29 -5.12 4.55
CA LEU A 44 -4.63 -4.37 5.76
C LEU A 44 -5.32 -3.03 5.44
N GLY A 45 -4.86 -2.34 4.40
CA GLY A 45 -5.51 -1.13 3.89
C GLY A 45 -6.95 -1.37 3.41
N GLY A 46 -7.19 -2.45 2.67
CA GLY A 46 -8.54 -2.84 2.24
C GLY A 46 -9.44 -3.22 3.42
N MET A 47 -8.93 -4.01 4.37
CA MET A 47 -9.66 -4.45 5.56
C MET A 47 -10.19 -3.27 6.38
N VAL A 48 -9.33 -2.31 6.70
CA VAL A 48 -9.71 -1.19 7.57
C VAL A 48 -10.77 -0.31 6.91
N ILE A 49 -10.70 -0.10 5.59
CA ILE A 49 -11.72 0.68 4.87
C ILE A 49 -13.07 -0.02 4.93
N VAL A 50 -13.13 -1.35 4.75
CA VAL A 50 -14.39 -2.11 4.89
C VAL A 50 -14.95 -2.01 6.31
N ILE A 51 -14.08 -2.08 7.33
CA ILE A 51 -14.48 -1.95 8.74
C ILE A 51 -15.05 -0.55 9.03
N LEU A 52 -14.38 0.50 8.56
CA LEU A 52 -14.77 1.90 8.74
C LEU A 52 -16.05 2.26 7.96
N ALA A 53 -16.28 1.63 6.82
CA ALA A 53 -17.50 1.79 6.04
C ALA A 53 -18.75 1.27 6.76
N GLY A 54 -18.62 0.27 7.63
CA GLY A 54 -19.73 -0.33 8.39
C GLY A 54 -20.85 -0.93 7.53
N ARG A 55 -20.60 -1.13 6.24
CA ARG A 55 -21.57 -1.59 5.24
C ARG A 55 -21.71 -3.11 5.31
N LYS A 56 -22.91 -3.61 5.65
CA LYS A 56 -23.19 -5.06 5.79
C LYS A 56 -22.88 -5.84 4.51
N ASP A 57 -23.16 -5.26 3.35
CA ASP A 57 -22.88 -5.86 2.04
C ASP A 57 -21.37 -5.97 1.75
N TRP A 58 -20.57 -5.04 2.26
CA TRP A 58 -19.10 -5.09 2.12
C TRP A 58 -18.46 -6.05 3.12
N HIS A 59 -19.02 -6.23 4.31
CA HIS A 59 -18.55 -7.25 5.26
C HIS A 59 -18.62 -8.66 4.68
N LYS A 60 -19.64 -8.96 3.86
CA LYS A 60 -19.76 -10.20 3.08
C LYS A 60 -18.62 -10.42 2.11
N ARG A 61 -17.89 -9.37 1.74
CA ARG A 61 -16.76 -9.40 0.80
C ARG A 61 -15.45 -9.04 1.45
N PHE A 62 -15.39 -9.03 2.77
CA PHE A 62 -14.24 -8.56 3.52
C PHE A 62 -12.93 -9.24 3.10
N ILE A 63 -12.91 -10.57 3.01
CA ILE A 63 -11.69 -11.29 2.61
C ILE A 63 -11.38 -11.11 1.11
N GLN A 64 -12.38 -11.15 0.22
CA GLN A 64 -12.12 -11.04 -1.22
C GLN A 64 -11.64 -9.64 -1.60
N SER A 65 -12.23 -8.60 -1.00
CA SER A 65 -11.80 -7.23 -1.22
C SER A 65 -10.41 -6.96 -0.65
N SER A 66 -10.12 -7.51 0.54
CA SER A 66 -8.77 -7.48 1.09
C SER A 66 -7.75 -8.19 0.21
N LEU A 67 -8.11 -9.34 -0.38
CA LEU A 67 -7.23 -10.03 -1.34
C LEU A 67 -7.04 -9.24 -2.63
N ALA A 68 -8.09 -8.62 -3.17
CA ALA A 68 -7.99 -7.78 -4.36
C ALA A 68 -7.06 -6.56 -4.11
N ALA A 69 -7.17 -5.94 -2.93
CA ALA A 69 -6.23 -4.91 -2.49
C ALA A 69 -4.80 -5.46 -2.37
N ALA A 70 -4.63 -6.65 -1.78
CA ALA A 70 -3.33 -7.30 -1.65
C ALA A 70 -2.66 -7.53 -3.01
N ILE A 71 -3.40 -8.09 -3.97
CA ILE A 71 -2.90 -8.32 -5.32
C ILE A 71 -2.52 -6.99 -5.99
N GLY A 72 -3.40 -5.98 -5.95
CA GLY A 72 -3.14 -4.71 -6.62
C GLY A 72 -1.92 -3.94 -6.08
N TRP A 73 -1.80 -3.83 -4.75
CA TRP A 73 -0.62 -3.20 -4.13
C TRP A 73 0.63 -4.09 -4.25
N GLY A 74 0.48 -5.42 -4.23
CA GLY A 74 1.56 -6.37 -4.42
C GLY A 74 2.19 -6.35 -5.81
N LEU A 75 1.38 -6.20 -6.87
CA LEU A 75 1.85 -6.07 -8.26
C LEU A 75 2.76 -4.85 -8.45
N GLY A 76 2.46 -3.74 -7.78
CA GLY A 76 3.36 -2.57 -7.79
C GLY A 76 4.74 -2.87 -7.19
N GLY A 77 4.82 -3.87 -6.30
CA GLY A 77 6.06 -4.32 -5.65
C GLY A 77 7.16 -4.77 -6.60
N MET A 78 6.83 -5.10 -7.85
CA MET A 78 7.78 -5.47 -8.89
C MET A 78 8.65 -4.29 -9.35
N ILE A 79 8.20 -3.05 -9.09
CA ILE A 79 8.88 -1.84 -9.54
C ILE A 79 10.12 -1.59 -8.69
N SER A 80 11.29 -1.59 -9.31
CA SER A 80 12.51 -1.10 -8.69
C SER A 80 12.52 0.42 -8.65
N TYR A 81 12.83 1.02 -7.50
CA TYR A 81 12.85 2.48 -7.35
C TYR A 81 14.08 3.02 -6.62
N GLY A 82 14.99 2.16 -6.16
CA GLY A 82 16.15 2.58 -5.37
C GLY A 82 17.06 3.57 -6.11
N VAL A 83 17.21 3.42 -7.43
CA VAL A 83 17.95 4.36 -8.28
C VAL A 83 17.23 5.70 -8.38
N VAL A 84 15.89 5.69 -8.49
CA VAL A 84 15.05 6.90 -8.59
C VAL A 84 15.11 7.73 -7.31
N VAL A 85 15.10 7.07 -6.15
CA VAL A 85 15.39 7.68 -4.85
C VAL A 85 16.76 8.35 -4.83
N GLY A 86 17.74 7.80 -5.55
CA GLY A 86 19.07 8.38 -5.72
C GLY A 86 19.10 9.64 -6.57
N TYR A 87 18.26 9.75 -7.61
CA TYR A 87 18.16 10.95 -8.45
C TYR A 87 17.67 12.17 -7.67
N ALA A 88 16.77 11.96 -6.70
CA ALA A 88 16.28 13.02 -5.82
C ALA A 88 17.35 13.61 -4.88
N ARG A 89 18.56 13.05 -4.87
CA ARG A 89 19.72 13.51 -4.10
C ARG A 89 20.81 14.14 -4.98
N ALA A 90 20.51 14.35 -6.27
CA ALA A 90 21.45 14.97 -7.20
C ALA A 90 21.69 16.45 -6.86
N LEU A 91 22.63 17.06 -7.57
CA LEU A 91 23.08 18.44 -7.34
C LEU A 91 22.59 19.43 -8.40
N ASP A 92 21.66 19.00 -9.24
CA ASP A 92 20.99 19.82 -10.23
C ASP A 92 19.48 19.62 -10.16
N PHE A 93 18.76 20.67 -10.51
CA PHE A 93 17.30 20.69 -10.44
C PHE A 93 16.66 19.61 -11.32
N THR A 94 17.22 19.33 -12.50
CA THR A 94 16.63 18.42 -13.48
C THR A 94 16.60 16.99 -12.95
N ASN A 95 17.72 16.49 -12.41
CA ASN A 95 17.78 15.16 -11.82
C ASN A 95 16.94 15.06 -10.55
N VAL A 96 16.97 16.06 -9.66
CA VAL A 96 16.17 16.04 -8.42
C VAL A 96 14.67 16.02 -8.74
N TYR A 97 14.23 16.91 -9.62
CA TYR A 97 12.84 16.98 -10.05
C TYR A 97 12.41 15.71 -10.78
N TYR A 98 13.25 15.17 -11.67
CA TYR A 98 12.99 13.90 -12.34
C TYR A 98 12.83 12.76 -11.33
N GLY A 99 13.72 12.65 -10.34
CA GLY A 99 13.63 11.66 -9.27
C GLY A 99 12.31 11.74 -8.53
N LEU A 100 11.95 12.92 -8.00
CA LEU A 100 10.69 13.10 -7.27
C LEU A 100 9.46 12.88 -8.15
N ALA A 101 9.47 13.37 -9.40
CA ALA A 101 8.37 13.19 -10.34
C ALA A 101 8.18 11.71 -10.72
N MET A 102 9.25 10.95 -10.93
CA MET A 102 9.17 9.53 -11.22
C MET A 102 8.74 8.72 -10.00
N LEU A 103 9.12 9.12 -8.78
CA LEU A 103 8.55 8.52 -7.57
C LEU A 103 7.05 8.80 -7.45
N PHE A 104 6.60 10.00 -7.84
CA PHE A 104 5.18 10.30 -7.94
C PHE A 104 4.46 9.38 -8.95
N VAL A 105 5.06 9.15 -10.13
CA VAL A 105 4.54 8.18 -11.09
C VAL A 105 4.48 6.78 -10.49
N ILE A 106 5.57 6.28 -9.92
CA ILE A 106 5.65 4.94 -9.34
C ILE A 106 4.61 4.76 -8.24
N GLY A 107 4.54 5.68 -7.27
CA GLY A 107 3.54 5.63 -6.21
C GLY A 107 2.11 5.71 -6.76
N GLY A 108 1.92 6.45 -7.85
CA GLY A 108 0.68 6.51 -8.60
C GLY A 108 0.27 5.17 -9.20
N LEU A 109 1.22 4.38 -9.73
CA LEU A 109 0.96 3.04 -10.27
C LEU A 109 0.52 2.07 -9.16
N TYR A 110 1.22 2.08 -8.02
CA TYR A 110 0.83 1.31 -6.83
C TYR A 110 -0.60 1.65 -6.40
N GLY A 111 -0.88 2.95 -6.24
CA GLY A 111 -2.18 3.43 -5.79
C GLY A 111 -3.31 3.09 -6.75
N PHE A 112 -3.09 3.22 -8.07
CA PHE A 112 -4.12 2.93 -9.07
C PHE A 112 -4.50 1.45 -9.09
N MET A 113 -3.51 0.53 -9.14
CA MET A 113 -3.79 -0.91 -9.14
C MET A 113 -4.38 -1.36 -7.81
N GLY A 114 -3.79 -0.95 -6.69
CA GLY A 114 -4.25 -1.29 -5.34
C GLY A 114 -5.66 -0.81 -5.05
N GLY A 115 -5.91 0.49 -5.25
CA GLY A 115 -7.23 1.09 -5.04
C GLY A 115 -8.27 0.64 -6.05
N GLY A 116 -7.87 0.47 -7.32
CA GLY A 116 -8.77 0.06 -8.41
C GLY A 116 -9.27 -1.38 -8.26
N LEU A 117 -8.37 -2.35 -8.04
CA LEU A 117 -8.78 -3.75 -7.83
C LEU A 117 -9.59 -3.92 -6.53
N PHE A 118 -9.21 -3.22 -5.46
CA PHE A 118 -9.99 -3.16 -4.23
C PHE A 118 -11.40 -2.66 -4.49
N ALA A 119 -11.56 -1.49 -5.12
CA ALA A 119 -12.86 -0.89 -5.38
C ALA A 119 -13.72 -1.72 -6.34
N LEU A 120 -13.11 -2.34 -7.36
CA LEU A 120 -13.80 -3.23 -8.29
C LEU A 120 -14.40 -4.44 -7.56
N SER A 121 -13.71 -4.97 -6.55
CA SER A 121 -14.23 -6.05 -5.72
C SER A 121 -15.46 -5.64 -4.87
N LEU A 122 -15.58 -4.36 -4.51
CA LEU A 122 -16.76 -3.84 -3.80
C LEU A 122 -17.96 -3.71 -4.76
N GLU A 123 -17.70 -3.30 -6.00
CA GLU A 123 -18.70 -3.14 -7.06
C GLU A 123 -19.32 -4.47 -7.49
N SER A 124 -18.56 -5.56 -7.36
CA SER A 124 -19.01 -6.92 -7.68
C SER A 124 -20.21 -7.43 -6.87
N SER A 125 -20.72 -6.60 -5.93
CA SER A 125 -22.00 -6.75 -5.23
C SER A 125 -23.23 -6.51 -6.11
N GLU A 126 -23.13 -5.65 -7.13
CA GLU A 126 -24.27 -5.27 -7.98
C GLU A 126 -24.08 -5.73 -9.43
N ARG A 127 -22.91 -5.46 -10.01
CA ARG A 127 -22.55 -5.87 -11.38
C ARG A 127 -21.53 -6.99 -11.30
N LYS A 128 -21.78 -8.10 -12.00
CA LYS A 128 -20.82 -9.21 -12.03
C LYS A 128 -19.55 -8.77 -12.76
N VAL A 129 -18.47 -8.58 -12.00
CA VAL A 129 -17.15 -8.29 -12.56
C VAL A 129 -16.64 -9.51 -13.31
N ASN A 130 -16.18 -9.29 -14.54
CA ASN A 130 -15.52 -10.33 -15.33
C ASN A 130 -14.01 -10.30 -15.04
N TRP A 131 -13.61 -11.02 -13.99
CA TRP A 131 -12.20 -11.10 -13.58
C TRP A 131 -11.27 -11.66 -14.67
N GLY A 132 -11.79 -12.51 -15.57
CA GLY A 132 -11.03 -12.98 -16.73
C GLY A 132 -10.67 -11.82 -17.68
N LYS A 133 -11.64 -10.96 -18.01
CA LYS A 133 -11.38 -9.74 -18.78
C LYS A 133 -10.41 -8.80 -18.06
N VAL A 134 -10.56 -8.61 -16.74
CA VAL A 134 -9.65 -7.76 -15.96
C VAL A 134 -8.20 -8.24 -16.10
N VAL A 135 -7.96 -9.54 -15.87
CA VAL A 135 -6.63 -10.14 -15.98
C VAL A 135 -6.07 -10.01 -17.39
N VAL A 136 -6.87 -10.32 -18.42
CA VAL A 136 -6.46 -10.18 -19.82
C VAL A 136 -6.12 -8.73 -20.16
N SER A 137 -6.96 -7.76 -19.78
CA SER A 137 -6.71 -6.34 -20.04
C SER A 137 -5.42 -5.86 -19.38
N MET A 138 -5.17 -6.23 -18.12
CA MET A 138 -3.93 -5.87 -17.42
C MET A 138 -2.70 -6.53 -18.05
N LEU A 139 -2.77 -7.82 -18.38
CA LEU A 139 -1.66 -8.56 -19.00
C LEU A 139 -1.33 -8.02 -20.39
N SER A 140 -2.34 -7.84 -21.24
CA SER A 140 -2.17 -7.28 -22.59
C SER A 140 -1.57 -5.88 -22.52
N GLY A 141 -2.10 -5.01 -21.64
CA GLY A 141 -1.55 -3.68 -21.43
C GLY A 141 -0.09 -3.73 -20.99
N GLY A 142 0.24 -4.57 -19.99
CA GLY A 142 1.60 -4.73 -19.48
C GLY A 142 2.61 -5.17 -20.55
N ILE A 143 2.25 -6.17 -21.36
CA ILE A 143 3.10 -6.67 -22.46
C ILE A 143 3.30 -5.60 -23.53
N ILE A 144 2.21 -4.95 -23.97
CA ILE A 144 2.24 -3.94 -25.04
C ILE A 144 3.12 -2.76 -24.62
N VAL A 145 2.88 -2.19 -23.43
CA VAL A 145 3.62 -1.02 -22.97
C VAL A 145 5.08 -1.35 -22.72
N TYR A 146 5.38 -2.49 -22.09
CA TYR A 146 6.77 -2.88 -21.88
C TYR A 146 7.53 -3.03 -23.21
N PHE A 147 6.94 -3.74 -24.18
CA PHE A 147 7.56 -3.92 -25.49
C PHE A 147 7.84 -2.58 -26.21
N PHE A 148 6.85 -1.69 -26.30
CA PHE A 148 7.05 -0.42 -27.01
C PHE A 148 7.95 0.56 -26.26
N ILE A 149 7.77 0.71 -24.94
CA ILE A 149 8.52 1.71 -24.17
C ILE A 149 9.96 1.26 -23.89
N ILE A 150 10.16 0.00 -23.51
CA ILE A 150 11.47 -0.51 -23.11
C ILE A 150 12.22 -1.10 -24.30
N GLU A 151 11.64 -2.09 -24.98
CA GLU A 151 12.36 -2.81 -26.05
C GLU A 151 12.52 -1.99 -27.33
N GLN A 152 11.50 -1.23 -27.73
CA GLN A 152 11.55 -0.45 -28.98
C GLN A 152 12.15 0.94 -28.79
N LEU A 153 11.71 1.69 -27.77
CA LEU A 153 12.13 3.08 -27.57
C LEU A 153 13.35 3.24 -26.64
N GLY A 154 13.72 2.21 -25.88
CA GLY A 154 14.84 2.29 -24.92
C GLY A 154 14.62 3.33 -23.81
N TRP A 155 13.37 3.63 -23.47
CA TRP A 155 13.04 4.63 -22.45
C TRP A 155 13.14 4.06 -21.05
N HIS A 156 14.35 4.01 -20.54
CA HIS A 156 14.67 3.48 -19.22
C HIS A 156 14.48 4.54 -18.11
N MET A 157 13.76 4.19 -17.05
CA MET A 157 13.58 5.00 -15.84
C MET A 157 14.58 4.59 -14.75
N THR A 158 14.87 3.30 -14.63
CA THR A 158 15.59 2.70 -13.50
C THR A 158 16.90 1.99 -13.87
N PRO A 159 17.66 2.38 -14.92
CA PRO A 159 18.84 1.62 -15.34
C PRO A 159 19.92 1.58 -14.23
N PRO A 160 20.66 0.47 -14.05
CA PRO A 160 20.60 -0.82 -14.77
C PRO A 160 19.62 -1.83 -14.13
N ARG A 161 18.66 -1.39 -13.31
CA ARG A 161 17.67 -2.26 -12.65
C ARG A 161 16.53 -2.62 -13.61
N SER A 162 15.68 -3.54 -13.16
CA SER A 162 14.45 -3.93 -13.87
C SER A 162 13.56 -2.72 -14.16
N GLU A 163 13.03 -2.66 -15.38
CA GLU A 163 12.11 -1.62 -15.88
C GLU A 163 10.64 -2.06 -15.75
N ALA A 164 10.33 -2.88 -14.73
CA ALA A 164 8.98 -3.38 -14.48
C ALA A 164 7.91 -2.29 -14.29
N TRP A 165 8.31 -1.03 -14.03
CA TRP A 165 7.39 0.11 -14.02
C TRP A 165 6.62 0.25 -15.34
N ALA A 166 7.22 -0.08 -16.49
CA ALA A 166 6.57 0.02 -17.79
C ALA A 166 5.48 -1.06 -17.93
N ALA A 167 5.74 -2.27 -17.43
CA ALA A 167 4.73 -3.32 -17.37
C ALA A 167 3.58 -2.91 -16.42
N CYS A 168 3.89 -2.35 -15.25
CA CYS A 168 2.87 -1.84 -14.32
C CYS A 168 2.07 -0.66 -14.91
N LEU A 169 2.71 0.24 -15.66
CA LEU A 169 2.02 1.30 -16.41
C LEU A 169 1.03 0.70 -17.41
N GLY A 170 1.46 -0.32 -18.16
CA GLY A 170 0.58 -1.06 -19.05
C GLY A 170 -0.60 -1.73 -18.34
N MET A 171 -0.36 -2.34 -17.17
CA MET A 171 -1.44 -2.90 -16.35
C MET A 171 -2.43 -1.84 -15.88
N VAL A 172 -1.95 -0.66 -15.48
CA VAL A 172 -2.79 0.49 -15.10
C VAL A 172 -3.63 0.97 -16.28
N LEU A 173 -3.04 1.11 -17.47
CA LEU A 173 -3.77 1.51 -18.68
C LEU A 173 -4.81 0.47 -19.08
N GLY A 174 -4.47 -0.82 -19.02
CA GLY A 174 -5.39 -1.92 -19.29
C GLY A 174 -6.56 -1.98 -18.29
N LEU A 175 -6.27 -1.79 -17.00
CA LEU A 175 -7.29 -1.73 -15.95
C LEU A 175 -8.18 -0.49 -16.10
N GLY A 176 -7.59 0.67 -16.41
CA GLY A 176 -8.33 1.90 -16.68
C GLY A 176 -9.22 1.79 -17.91
N TRP A 177 -8.75 1.14 -18.97
CA TRP A 177 -9.55 0.83 -20.15
C TRP A 177 -10.72 -0.08 -19.81
N TYR A 178 -10.49 -1.14 -19.03
CA TYR A 178 -11.56 -2.01 -18.53
C TYR A 178 -12.61 -1.23 -17.74
N PHE A 179 -12.19 -0.29 -16.89
CA PHE A 179 -13.14 0.54 -16.16
C PHE A 179 -13.97 1.43 -17.07
N TYR A 180 -13.37 1.98 -18.12
CA TYR A 180 -14.08 2.81 -19.09
C TYR A 180 -15.06 1.99 -19.95
N ASP A 181 -14.61 0.85 -20.50
CA ASP A 181 -15.40 -0.02 -21.38
C ASP A 181 -16.60 -0.64 -20.66
N GLU A 182 -16.44 -0.98 -19.38
CA GLU A 182 -17.48 -1.61 -18.57
C GLU A 182 -18.17 -0.63 -17.61
N ASP A 183 -18.08 0.68 -17.83
CA ASP A 183 -18.75 1.75 -17.05
C ASP A 183 -18.53 1.65 -15.53
N PHE A 184 -17.33 1.26 -15.10
CA PHE A 184 -16.93 1.18 -13.70
C PHE A 184 -16.37 2.52 -13.19
N ASP A 185 -17.20 3.55 -13.19
CA ASP A 185 -16.83 4.90 -12.75
C ASP A 185 -16.39 4.97 -11.28
N ARG A 186 -16.99 4.17 -10.39
CA ARG A 186 -16.65 4.18 -8.95
C ARG A 186 -15.30 3.53 -8.69
N PRO A 187 -14.99 2.33 -9.22
CA PRO A 187 -13.63 1.81 -9.18
C PRO A 187 -12.60 2.76 -9.80
N LEU A 188 -12.92 3.39 -10.93
CA LEU A 188 -12.04 4.38 -11.54
C LEU A 188 -11.80 5.58 -10.62
N HIS A 189 -12.84 6.11 -9.98
CA HIS A 189 -12.73 7.20 -9.01
C HIS A 189 -11.81 6.83 -7.86
N VAL A 190 -11.97 5.65 -7.27
CA VAL A 190 -11.08 5.18 -6.19
C VAL A 190 -9.65 5.01 -6.68
N ALA A 191 -9.45 4.39 -7.85
CA ALA A 191 -8.13 4.17 -8.44
C ALA A 191 -7.39 5.50 -8.66
N LEU A 192 -8.08 6.51 -9.18
CA LEU A 192 -7.53 7.84 -9.44
C LEU A 192 -7.11 8.58 -8.17
N TYR A 193 -7.94 8.59 -7.11
CA TYR A 193 -7.56 9.24 -5.85
C TYR A 193 -6.50 8.46 -5.07
N SER A 194 -6.56 7.13 -5.09
CA SER A 194 -5.51 6.27 -4.54
C SER A 194 -4.18 6.48 -5.26
N SER A 195 -4.20 6.66 -6.59
CA SER A 195 -3.04 7.00 -7.40
C SER A 195 -2.43 8.35 -7.00
N LEU A 196 -3.23 9.42 -6.89
CA LEU A 196 -2.73 10.72 -6.42
C LEU A 196 -2.13 10.63 -5.01
N GLY A 197 -2.80 9.92 -4.10
CA GLY A 197 -2.34 9.74 -2.73
C GLY A 197 -1.01 8.97 -2.66
N GLY A 198 -0.93 7.82 -3.34
CA GLY A 198 0.27 6.99 -3.38
C GLY A 198 1.44 7.71 -4.04
N GLY A 199 1.20 8.39 -5.16
CA GLY A 199 2.21 9.18 -5.87
C GLY A 199 2.73 10.33 -5.02
N PHE A 200 1.83 11.16 -4.49
CA PHE A 200 2.21 12.26 -3.60
C PHE A 200 3.00 11.76 -2.39
N GLY A 201 2.51 10.69 -1.75
CA GLY A 201 3.16 10.10 -0.58
C GLY A 201 4.58 9.60 -0.86
N PHE A 202 4.83 9.09 -2.07
CA PHE A 202 6.17 8.64 -2.44
C PHE A 202 7.11 9.81 -2.67
N ALA A 203 6.73 10.77 -3.53
CA ALA A 203 7.57 11.93 -3.80
C ALA A 203 7.83 12.74 -2.52
N PHE A 204 6.78 13.04 -1.76
CA PHE A 204 6.91 13.76 -0.49
C PHE A 204 7.70 12.97 0.55
N GLY A 205 7.47 11.66 0.66
CA GLY A 205 8.22 10.79 1.56
C GLY A 205 9.73 10.76 1.25
N ASN A 206 10.09 10.77 -0.02
CA ASN A 206 11.48 10.81 -0.43
C ASN A 206 12.10 12.20 -0.22
N PHE A 207 11.35 13.28 -0.45
CA PHE A 207 11.75 14.62 -0.01
C PHE A 207 12.04 14.65 1.50
N LEU A 208 11.14 14.12 2.35
CA LEU A 208 11.37 14.00 3.79
C LEU A 208 12.59 13.13 4.12
N GLN A 209 12.88 12.12 3.30
CA GLN A 209 14.08 11.32 3.48
C GLN A 209 15.36 12.12 3.22
N VAL A 210 15.36 12.96 2.16
CA VAL A 210 16.50 13.83 1.83
C VAL A 210 16.71 14.85 2.95
N ILE A 211 15.67 15.60 3.32
CA ILE A 211 15.75 16.60 4.40
C ILE A 211 16.10 15.93 5.72
N GLY A 212 15.48 14.80 6.04
CA GLY A 212 15.76 14.06 7.26
C GLY A 212 17.23 13.69 7.44
N ARG A 213 17.92 13.31 6.35
CA ARG A 213 19.36 13.06 6.40
C ARG A 213 20.22 14.30 6.57
N THR A 214 19.70 15.49 6.24
CA THR A 214 20.38 16.76 6.56
C THR A 214 20.29 17.07 8.04
N THR A 215 19.32 16.48 8.74
CA THR A 215 19.20 16.60 10.18
C THR A 215 20.18 15.64 10.88
N GLU A 216 20.77 16.07 11.98
CA GLU A 216 21.60 15.21 12.86
C GLU A 216 20.75 14.19 13.65
N ILE A 217 19.49 14.00 13.29
CA ILE A 217 18.58 13.06 13.94
C ILE A 217 18.90 11.66 13.43
N HIS A 218 19.39 10.80 14.32
CA HIS A 218 19.63 9.39 14.03
C HIS A 218 18.31 8.60 13.98
N PHE A 219 17.58 8.74 12.87
CA PHE A 219 16.32 8.06 12.62
C PHE A 219 16.30 7.38 11.24
N ASN A 220 15.52 6.32 11.11
CA ASN A 220 15.37 5.61 9.84
C ASN A 220 14.45 6.36 8.88
N PHE A 221 15.00 7.35 8.18
CA PHE A 221 14.26 8.16 7.20
C PHE A 221 13.82 7.40 5.94
N TRP A 222 14.40 6.23 5.65
CA TRP A 222 13.82 5.33 4.66
C TRP A 222 12.44 4.85 5.11
N ASN A 223 12.29 4.55 6.39
CA ASN A 223 11.01 4.14 6.94
C ASN A 223 9.97 5.26 6.94
N VAL A 224 10.39 6.53 7.10
CA VAL A 224 9.53 7.71 6.94
C VAL A 224 9.00 7.81 5.51
N MET A 225 9.85 7.58 4.51
CA MET A 225 9.45 7.54 3.11
C MET A 225 8.41 6.43 2.87
N GLU A 226 8.70 5.20 3.33
CA GLU A 226 7.77 4.06 3.19
C GLU A 226 6.43 4.34 3.90
N TYR A 227 6.47 4.90 5.13
CA TYR A 227 5.26 5.30 5.85
C TYR A 227 4.44 6.32 5.06
N SER A 228 5.10 7.30 4.42
CA SER A 228 4.44 8.35 3.66
C SER A 228 3.69 7.79 2.45
N ILE A 229 4.28 6.85 1.71
CA ILE A 229 3.61 6.16 0.59
C ILE A 229 2.31 5.53 1.06
N GLY A 230 2.38 4.70 2.11
CA GLY A 230 1.21 4.01 2.63
C GLY A 230 0.19 4.96 3.24
N PHE A 231 0.63 6.02 3.92
CA PHE A 231 -0.24 6.97 4.60
C PHE A 231 -1.08 7.77 3.61
N PHE A 232 -0.43 8.41 2.64
CA PHE A 232 -1.14 9.21 1.64
C PHE A 232 -1.87 8.31 0.63
N GLY A 233 -1.32 7.13 0.29
CA GLY A 233 -2.03 6.10 -0.49
C GLY A 233 -3.32 5.63 0.19
N GLY A 234 -3.27 5.41 1.51
CA GLY A 234 -4.43 5.00 2.32
C GLY A 234 -5.47 6.11 2.43
N ILE A 235 -5.03 7.36 2.59
CA ILE A 235 -5.89 8.55 2.52
C ILE A 235 -6.57 8.64 1.16
N GLY A 236 -5.82 8.53 0.06
CA GLY A 236 -6.36 8.61 -1.30
C GLY A 236 -7.37 7.51 -1.58
N MET A 237 -7.04 6.27 -1.20
CA MET A 237 -7.93 5.11 -1.33
C MET A 237 -9.21 5.29 -0.51
N ALA A 238 -9.10 5.69 0.77
CA ALA A 238 -10.25 5.91 1.64
C ALA A 238 -11.11 7.10 1.20
N TYR A 239 -10.48 8.21 0.80
CA TYR A 239 -11.18 9.36 0.24
C TYR A 239 -11.97 8.95 -0.99
N GLY A 240 -11.35 8.24 -1.94
CA GLY A 240 -12.04 7.72 -3.12
C GLY A 240 -13.24 6.85 -2.75
N VAL A 241 -13.10 5.95 -1.78
CA VAL A 241 -14.18 5.05 -1.35
C VAL A 241 -15.31 5.81 -0.68
N PHE A 242 -15.04 6.70 0.27
CA PHE A 242 -16.09 7.39 1.02
C PHE A 242 -16.76 8.53 0.25
N THR A 243 -16.19 8.91 -0.90
CA THR A 243 -16.75 9.94 -1.78
C THR A 243 -17.39 9.40 -3.05
N ALA A 244 -17.10 8.17 -3.45
CA ALA A 244 -17.77 7.55 -4.59
C ALA A 244 -19.26 7.30 -4.33
N ALA A 245 -20.08 7.45 -5.39
CA ALA A 245 -21.53 7.31 -5.35
C ALA A 245 -21.96 5.82 -5.40
N TRP A 246 -21.57 5.04 -4.39
CA TRP A 246 -21.95 3.64 -4.27
C TRP A 246 -23.46 3.49 -4.13
N LYS A 247 -24.06 2.59 -4.91
CA LYS A 247 -25.45 2.20 -4.71
C LYS A 247 -25.56 1.29 -3.47
N THR A 248 -26.73 1.30 -2.85
CA THR A 248 -27.07 0.45 -1.72
C THR A 248 -27.73 -0.80 -2.27
N ASN A 249 -27.11 -1.95 -2.07
CA ASN A 249 -27.69 -3.20 -2.56
C ASN A 249 -28.91 -3.56 -1.68
N THR A 250 -30.11 -3.42 -2.25
CA THR A 250 -31.39 -3.80 -1.62
C THR A 250 -31.74 -5.27 -1.80
N GLN A 251 -31.02 -6.00 -2.67
CA GLN A 251 -31.23 -7.43 -2.84
C GLN A 251 -30.48 -8.22 -1.77
N GLU A 252 -31.11 -9.26 -1.24
CA GLU A 252 -30.43 -10.26 -0.41
C GLU A 252 -29.26 -10.86 -1.21
N ILE A 253 -28.05 -10.39 -0.93
CA ILE A 253 -26.84 -11.06 -1.40
C ILE A 253 -26.88 -12.46 -0.78
N LYS A 254 -27.19 -13.48 -1.60
CA LYS A 254 -27.11 -14.89 -1.23
C LYS A 254 -25.81 -15.13 -0.46
N GLU A 255 -25.87 -15.92 0.61
CA GLU A 255 -24.68 -16.35 1.34
C GLU A 255 -23.63 -16.81 0.34
N GLN A 256 -22.52 -16.08 0.27
CA GLN A 256 -21.39 -16.53 -0.52
C GLN A 256 -20.85 -17.78 0.16
N LYS A 257 -20.78 -18.89 -0.59
CA LYS A 257 -20.07 -20.08 -0.14
C LYS A 257 -18.67 -19.66 0.28
N THR A 258 -18.27 -20.04 1.49
CA THR A 258 -16.94 -19.78 2.03
C THR A 258 -15.88 -20.18 1.02
N LEU A 259 -15.18 -19.20 0.46
CA LEU A 259 -14.07 -19.43 -0.46
C LEU A 259 -12.81 -19.72 0.35
N TRP A 260 -12.71 -20.92 0.92
CA TRP A 260 -11.52 -21.37 1.64
C TRP A 260 -10.20 -21.09 0.91
N PRO A 261 -10.08 -21.22 -0.43
CA PRO A 261 -8.87 -20.85 -1.14
C PRO A 261 -8.46 -19.38 -0.96
N VAL A 262 -9.42 -18.46 -0.90
CA VAL A 262 -9.16 -17.01 -0.73
C VAL A 262 -8.65 -16.72 0.69
N ILE A 263 -9.24 -17.37 1.70
CA ILE A 263 -8.76 -17.26 3.08
C ILE A 263 -7.33 -17.79 3.18
N LEU A 264 -7.07 -18.99 2.65
CA LEU A 264 -5.74 -19.60 2.67
C LEU A 264 -4.71 -18.75 1.94
N PHE A 265 -5.07 -18.13 0.81
CA PHE A 265 -4.18 -17.22 0.10
C PHE A 265 -3.75 -16.06 1.01
N LEU A 266 -4.72 -15.45 1.69
CA LEU A 266 -4.48 -14.28 2.53
C LEU A 266 -3.73 -14.61 3.83
N THR A 267 -4.10 -15.71 4.50
CA THR A 267 -3.59 -16.04 5.84
C THR A 267 -2.39 -16.98 5.83
N VAL A 268 -2.18 -17.71 4.75
CA VAL A 268 -1.08 -18.67 4.63
C VAL A 268 -0.14 -18.25 3.51
N LEU A 269 -0.60 -18.14 2.27
CA LEU A 269 0.31 -17.97 1.13
C LEU A 269 1.12 -16.67 1.21
N ILE A 270 0.46 -15.52 1.39
CA ILE A 270 1.16 -14.23 1.49
C ILE A 270 2.15 -14.21 2.67
N PRO A 271 1.74 -14.54 3.93
CA PRO A 271 2.66 -14.62 5.05
C PRO A 271 3.80 -15.63 4.87
N PHE A 272 3.51 -16.78 4.25
CA PHE A 272 4.49 -17.83 4.00
C PHE A 272 5.55 -17.36 2.99
N VAL A 273 5.16 -16.71 1.91
CA VAL A 273 6.11 -16.14 0.94
C VAL A 273 6.96 -15.05 1.60
N VAL A 274 6.37 -14.22 2.47
CA VAL A 274 7.12 -13.22 3.26
C VAL A 274 8.16 -13.90 4.15
N TRP A 275 7.76 -14.96 4.87
CA TRP A 275 8.67 -15.77 5.68
C TRP A 275 9.79 -16.39 4.83
N PHE A 276 9.43 -17.05 3.74
CA PHE A 276 10.36 -17.79 2.89
C PHE A 276 11.43 -16.88 2.28
N GLU A 277 11.02 -15.73 1.75
CA GLU A 277 11.90 -14.79 1.06
C GLU A 277 12.65 -13.85 2.02
N SER A 278 12.04 -13.44 3.14
CA SER A 278 12.60 -12.41 4.00
C SER A 278 13.32 -12.95 5.24
N MET A 279 13.01 -14.17 5.68
CA MET A 279 13.59 -14.80 6.88
C MET A 279 14.63 -15.87 6.51
N THR A 280 15.54 -15.54 5.59
CA THR A 280 16.63 -16.43 5.24
C THR A 280 17.59 -16.62 6.42
N THR A 281 18.20 -17.80 6.52
CA THR A 281 19.13 -18.10 7.62
C THR A 281 20.30 -17.12 7.62
N GLU A 282 20.85 -16.80 6.44
CA GLU A 282 21.93 -15.83 6.27
C GLU A 282 21.58 -14.45 6.84
N ARG A 283 20.46 -13.86 6.39
CA ARG A 283 20.02 -12.53 6.85
C ARG A 283 19.75 -12.49 8.35
N LEU A 284 19.13 -13.53 8.90
CA LEU A 284 18.86 -13.60 10.33
C LEU A 284 20.16 -13.74 11.12
N THR A 285 21.07 -14.64 10.72
CA THR A 285 22.38 -14.78 11.36
C THR A 285 23.14 -13.46 11.35
N GLU A 286 23.25 -12.77 10.20
CA GLU A 286 23.88 -11.45 10.13
C GLU A 286 23.24 -10.41 11.06
N THR A 287 21.91 -10.44 11.18
CA THR A 287 21.19 -9.48 12.02
C THR A 287 21.45 -9.76 13.50
N TYR A 288 21.37 -11.02 13.93
CA TYR A 288 21.52 -11.39 15.33
C TYR A 288 22.99 -11.42 15.80
N ASP A 289 23.94 -11.68 14.90
CA ASP A 289 25.37 -11.57 15.17
C ASP A 289 25.76 -10.12 15.45
N LYS A 290 25.22 -9.15 14.68
CA LYS A 290 25.40 -7.71 14.96
C LYS A 290 24.82 -7.28 16.31
N LEU A 291 23.90 -8.06 16.87
CA LEU A 291 23.31 -7.83 18.18
C LEU A 291 23.99 -8.64 19.30
N ASN A 292 25.09 -9.33 19.01
CA ASN A 292 25.81 -10.21 19.94
C ASN A 292 24.90 -11.27 20.58
N ALA A 293 23.91 -11.77 19.83
CA ALA A 293 22.98 -12.76 20.34
C ALA A 293 23.60 -14.16 20.37
N THR A 294 23.01 -15.06 21.15
CA THR A 294 23.49 -16.43 21.32
C THR A 294 23.38 -17.25 20.03
N HIS A 295 24.33 -18.15 19.79
CA HIS A 295 24.28 -19.09 18.68
C HIS A 295 22.95 -19.86 18.63
N GLY A 296 22.39 -20.00 17.42
CA GLY A 296 21.14 -20.72 17.18
C GLY A 296 19.86 -19.88 17.25
N ILE A 297 19.91 -18.64 17.78
CA ILE A 297 18.73 -17.77 17.89
C ILE A 297 18.07 -17.50 16.53
N ALA A 298 18.85 -17.36 15.46
CA ALA A 298 18.36 -17.14 14.10
C ALA A 298 17.43 -18.29 13.63
N ALA A 299 17.81 -19.55 13.92
CA ALA A 299 17.00 -20.71 13.59
C ALA A 299 15.70 -20.75 14.42
N SER A 300 15.78 -20.45 15.72
CA SER A 300 14.62 -20.36 16.61
C SER A 300 13.64 -19.29 16.16
N VAL A 301 14.12 -18.10 15.80
CA VAL A 301 13.32 -16.98 15.28
C VAL A 301 12.61 -17.38 13.98
N ARG A 302 13.35 -18.00 13.05
CA ARG A 302 12.78 -18.48 11.79
C ARG A 302 11.67 -19.51 12.02
N MET A 303 11.86 -20.46 12.91
CA MET A 303 10.85 -21.47 13.24
C MET A 303 9.64 -20.87 13.95
N PHE A 304 9.88 -19.97 14.91
CA PHE A 304 8.82 -19.30 15.64
C PHE A 304 7.92 -18.48 14.71
N ALA A 305 8.49 -17.76 13.76
CA ALA A 305 7.71 -17.04 12.74
C ALA A 305 6.80 -17.98 11.93
N LEU A 306 7.31 -19.15 11.50
CA LEU A 306 6.50 -20.14 10.79
C LEU A 306 5.33 -20.66 11.66
N LEU A 307 5.59 -20.90 12.95
CA LEU A 307 4.55 -21.29 13.91
C LEU A 307 3.50 -20.19 14.11
N LEU A 308 3.88 -18.90 14.04
CA LEU A 308 2.91 -17.80 14.07
C LEU A 308 1.95 -17.83 12.88
N ILE A 309 2.44 -18.13 11.67
CA ILE A 309 1.56 -18.31 10.49
C ILE A 309 0.59 -19.46 10.72
N ALA A 310 1.12 -20.63 11.12
CA ALA A 310 0.29 -21.81 11.35
C ALA A 310 -0.75 -21.55 12.45
N GLY A 311 -0.34 -20.91 13.55
CA GLY A 311 -1.22 -20.51 14.65
C GLY A 311 -2.33 -19.56 14.20
N PHE A 312 -2.01 -18.55 13.39
CA PHE A 312 -3.00 -17.61 12.87
C PHE A 312 -3.93 -18.23 11.83
N ALA A 313 -3.41 -19.10 10.97
CA ALA A 313 -4.23 -19.85 10.03
C ALA A 313 -5.25 -20.71 10.80
N MET A 314 -4.80 -21.48 11.80
CA MET A 314 -5.68 -22.26 12.68
C MET A 314 -6.70 -21.39 13.43
N TYR A 315 -6.29 -20.23 13.94
CA TYR A 315 -7.20 -19.26 14.55
C TYR A 315 -8.27 -18.80 13.56
N THR A 316 -7.88 -18.50 12.32
CA THR A 316 -8.80 -18.04 11.26
C THR A 316 -9.81 -19.13 10.90
N LEU A 317 -9.40 -20.39 10.82
CA LEU A 317 -10.30 -21.52 10.57
C LEU A 317 -11.39 -21.66 11.64
N ARG A 318 -11.16 -21.14 12.86
CA ARG A 318 -12.14 -21.16 13.96
C ARG A 318 -13.12 -19.98 13.92
N LEU A 319 -12.93 -19.00 13.03
CA LEU A 319 -13.81 -17.82 12.90
C LEU A 319 -15.01 -18.14 12.00
N LYS A 320 -16.12 -18.59 12.61
CA LYS A 320 -17.34 -19.00 11.88
C LYS A 320 -18.03 -17.84 11.12
N ASP A 321 -17.98 -16.61 11.66
CA ASP A 321 -18.74 -15.46 11.11
C ASP A 321 -17.86 -14.41 10.42
N LEU A 322 -16.71 -14.81 9.86
CA LEU A 322 -15.75 -13.91 9.20
C LEU A 322 -16.32 -13.13 8.00
N TRP A 323 -17.48 -13.55 7.49
CA TRP A 323 -18.14 -12.95 6.34
C TRP A 323 -19.36 -12.12 6.72
N THR A 324 -19.86 -12.24 7.95
CA THR A 324 -21.15 -11.65 8.34
C THR A 324 -21.03 -10.71 9.53
N SER A 325 -20.02 -10.90 10.39
CA SER A 325 -19.90 -10.20 11.65
C SER A 325 -18.82 -9.13 11.62
N HIS A 326 -19.24 -7.86 11.74
CA HIS A 326 -18.34 -6.72 11.93
C HIS A 326 -17.33 -6.96 13.07
N LYS A 327 -17.79 -7.52 14.20
CA LYS A 327 -16.93 -7.85 15.35
C LYS A 327 -15.88 -8.91 15.02
N VAL A 328 -16.20 -9.89 14.17
CA VAL A 328 -15.23 -10.91 13.75
C VAL A 328 -14.21 -10.32 12.78
N ASN A 329 -14.64 -9.53 11.79
CA ASN A 329 -13.75 -8.85 10.85
C ASN A 329 -12.76 -7.95 11.58
N HIS A 330 -13.24 -7.21 12.59
CA HIS A 330 -12.39 -6.38 13.44
C HIS A 330 -11.33 -7.20 14.18
N ARG A 331 -11.71 -8.30 14.84
CA ARG A 331 -10.76 -9.19 15.53
C ARG A 331 -9.74 -9.81 14.56
N PHE A 332 -10.19 -10.25 13.39
CA PHE A 332 -9.32 -10.78 12.36
C PHE A 332 -8.30 -9.73 11.88
N PHE A 333 -8.77 -8.52 11.54
CA PHE A 333 -7.92 -7.41 11.14
C PHE A 333 -6.85 -7.10 12.19
N LEU A 334 -7.23 -6.98 13.46
CA LEU A 334 -6.28 -6.69 14.54
C LEU A 334 -5.23 -7.79 14.71
N GLY A 335 -5.65 -9.07 14.68
CA GLY A 335 -4.73 -10.20 14.75
C GLY A 335 -3.77 -10.25 13.55
N PHE A 336 -4.30 -10.05 12.34
CA PHE A 336 -3.51 -10.07 11.11
C PHE A 336 -2.49 -8.92 11.06
N PHE A 337 -2.89 -7.73 11.52
CA PHE A 337 -2.00 -6.58 11.60
C PHE A 337 -0.92 -6.76 12.67
N LEU A 338 -1.29 -7.28 13.85
CA LEU A 338 -0.33 -7.52 14.91
C LEU A 338 0.74 -8.54 14.49
N ILE A 339 0.36 -9.63 13.82
CA ILE A 339 1.32 -10.61 13.30
C ILE A 339 2.29 -9.98 12.32
N TYR A 340 1.79 -9.09 11.46
CA TYR A 340 2.62 -8.39 10.50
C TYR A 340 3.69 -7.50 11.18
N ILE A 341 3.32 -6.82 12.27
CA ILE A 341 4.27 -6.05 13.10
C ILE A 341 5.26 -6.99 13.81
N LEU A 342 4.77 -8.10 14.39
CA LEU A 342 5.63 -9.09 15.05
C LEU A 342 6.66 -9.68 14.09
N TYR A 343 6.28 -9.92 12.83
CA TYR A 343 7.20 -10.34 11.77
C TYR A 343 8.35 -9.35 11.59
N SER A 344 8.04 -8.05 11.57
CA SER A 344 9.06 -7.00 11.48
C SER A 344 10.00 -7.04 12.67
N TRP A 345 9.46 -7.19 13.88
CA TRP A 345 10.28 -7.28 15.09
C TRP A 345 11.20 -8.50 15.08
N LEU A 346 10.70 -9.66 14.62
CA LEU A 346 11.48 -10.89 14.51
C LEU A 346 12.60 -10.78 13.47
N ILE A 347 12.35 -10.17 12.31
CA ILE A 347 13.40 -9.99 11.28
C ILE A 347 14.45 -8.99 11.72
N THR A 348 14.04 -7.94 12.42
CA THR A 348 14.92 -6.81 12.75
C THR A 348 15.62 -6.98 14.10
N GLY A 349 15.24 -7.98 14.91
CA GLY A 349 15.76 -8.15 16.26
C GLY A 349 15.28 -7.08 17.25
N ALA A 350 14.24 -6.30 16.91
CA ALA A 350 13.72 -5.23 17.78
C ALA A 350 13.11 -5.74 19.09
N TRP A 351 12.75 -7.03 19.15
CA TRP A 351 12.36 -7.67 20.41
C TRP A 351 13.55 -7.97 21.32
N TYR A 352 14.77 -8.04 20.76
CA TYR A 352 16.01 -8.38 21.46
C TYR A 352 16.81 -7.12 21.84
N SER A 353 16.80 -6.09 21.00
CA SER A 353 17.51 -4.82 21.22
C SER A 353 16.68 -3.62 20.81
N ALA A 354 16.77 -2.53 21.59
CA ALA A 354 16.03 -1.29 21.35
C ALA A 354 16.71 -0.35 20.33
N TYR A 355 17.72 -0.81 19.59
CA TYR A 355 18.51 0.03 18.67
C TYR A 355 17.69 0.64 17.50
N ARG A 356 16.54 0.04 17.15
CA ARG A 356 15.63 0.52 16.09
C ARG A 356 14.36 1.07 16.66
N ILE A 357 14.43 2.31 17.14
CA ILE A 357 13.30 2.95 17.82
C ILE A 357 12.05 3.07 16.93
N GLU A 358 12.21 3.14 15.61
CA GLU A 358 11.09 3.20 14.66
C GLU A 358 10.18 1.97 14.72
N GLN A 359 10.70 0.81 15.14
CA GLN A 359 9.93 -0.44 15.24
C GLN A 359 8.86 -0.37 16.34
N TYR A 360 9.10 0.40 17.41
CA TYR A 360 8.14 0.60 18.49
C TYR A 360 7.05 1.59 18.11
N LEU A 361 7.32 2.50 17.17
CA LEU A 361 6.30 3.41 16.63
C LEU A 361 5.20 2.64 15.89
N TYR A 362 5.48 1.45 15.36
CA TYR A 362 4.46 0.60 14.76
C TYR A 362 3.41 0.14 15.78
N ILE A 363 3.85 -0.23 16.98
CA ILE A 363 2.96 -0.61 18.09
C ILE A 363 2.18 0.61 18.60
N ILE A 364 2.84 1.76 18.72
CA ILE A 364 2.16 3.01 19.11
C ILE A 364 1.06 3.34 18.10
N ASN A 365 1.37 3.32 16.79
CA ASN A 365 0.37 3.55 15.75
C ASN A 365 -0.74 2.49 15.78
N PHE A 366 -0.40 1.22 15.97
CA PHE A 366 -1.39 0.15 16.11
C PHE A 366 -2.35 0.42 17.27
N ILE A 367 -1.84 0.85 18.44
CA ILE A 367 -2.67 1.23 19.59
C ILE A 367 -3.57 2.43 19.25
N VAL A 368 -3.02 3.47 18.62
CA VAL A 368 -3.80 4.64 18.20
C VAL A 368 -4.92 4.23 17.24
N ILE A 369 -4.64 3.34 16.29
CA ILE A 369 -5.64 2.81 15.34
C ILE A 369 -6.71 2.00 16.09
N VAL A 370 -6.31 1.08 16.99
CA VAL A 370 -7.24 0.27 17.81
C VAL A 370 -8.17 1.16 18.64
N VAL A 371 -7.61 2.20 19.26
CA VAL A 371 -8.38 3.16 20.06
C VAL A 371 -9.30 3.98 19.15
N GLY A 372 -8.78 4.51 18.04
CA GLY A 372 -9.53 5.31 17.08
C GLY A 372 -10.70 4.56 16.45
N LEU A 373 -10.54 3.27 16.16
CA LEU A 373 -11.60 2.41 15.63
C LEU A 373 -12.80 2.26 16.57
N LYS A 374 -12.63 2.47 17.90
CA LYS A 374 -13.75 2.48 18.86
C LYS A 374 -14.63 3.73 18.72
N PHE A 375 -14.07 4.82 18.23
CA PHE A 375 -14.75 6.10 18.04
C PHE A 375 -15.15 6.37 16.59
N ALA A 376 -14.68 5.53 15.66
CA ALA A 376 -15.01 5.63 14.25
C ALA A 376 -16.49 5.29 14.02
N THR A 377 -17.19 6.16 13.30
CA THR A 377 -18.57 5.92 12.85
C THR A 377 -18.61 6.00 11.33
N PRO A 378 -19.39 5.14 10.65
CA PRO A 378 -19.55 5.21 9.20
C PRO A 378 -19.99 6.60 8.72
N ALA A 379 -19.25 7.16 7.77
CA ALA A 379 -19.53 8.46 7.19
C ALA A 379 -19.15 8.48 5.72
N PHE A 380 -20.07 8.93 4.87
CA PHE A 380 -19.89 9.10 3.42
C PHE A 380 -20.25 10.52 3.03
N LYS A 381 -19.53 11.07 2.04
CA LYS A 381 -19.85 12.36 1.43
C LYS A 381 -19.72 12.21 -0.08
N ILE A 382 -20.83 11.88 -0.72
CA ILE A 382 -20.85 11.57 -2.14
C ILE A 382 -20.45 12.81 -2.96
N THR A 383 -19.46 12.63 -3.83
CA THR A 383 -19.05 13.59 -4.85
C THR A 383 -18.94 12.84 -6.17
N LEU A 384 -19.43 13.44 -7.26
CA LEU A 384 -19.22 12.88 -8.59
C LEU A 384 -17.75 13.04 -9.00
N LEU A 385 -17.24 12.08 -9.77
CA LEU A 385 -15.89 12.16 -10.33
C LEU A 385 -15.81 13.35 -11.29
N SER A 386 -15.18 14.44 -10.84
CA SER A 386 -14.81 15.53 -11.72
C SER A 386 -13.41 15.29 -12.26
N ARG A 387 -13.34 14.86 -13.53
CA ARG A 387 -12.07 14.65 -14.25
C ARG A 387 -11.22 15.93 -14.25
N ILE A 388 -11.86 17.09 -14.35
CA ILE A 388 -11.19 18.40 -14.32
C ILE A 388 -10.60 18.69 -12.95
N GLN A 389 -11.33 18.43 -11.86
CA GLN A 389 -10.80 18.63 -10.50
C GLN A 389 -9.62 17.70 -10.24
N TRP A 390 -9.75 16.42 -10.63
CA TRP A 390 -8.65 15.47 -10.48
C TRP A 390 -7.41 15.90 -11.28
N LEU A 391 -7.58 16.31 -12.54
CA LEU A 391 -6.48 16.81 -13.39
C LEU A 391 -5.85 18.06 -12.79
N SER A 392 -6.66 18.96 -12.22
CA SER A 392 -6.16 20.15 -11.53
C SER A 392 -5.31 19.78 -10.32
N LEU A 393 -5.77 18.83 -9.49
CA LEU A 393 -4.99 18.33 -8.36
C LEU A 393 -3.69 17.67 -8.81
N PHE A 394 -3.73 16.89 -9.90
CA PHE A 394 -2.55 16.27 -10.50
C PHE A 394 -1.52 17.33 -10.90
N LEU A 395 -1.93 18.34 -11.67
CA LEU A 395 -1.05 19.41 -12.13
C LEU A 395 -0.50 20.25 -10.97
N ILE A 396 -1.35 20.60 -9.99
CA ILE A 396 -0.92 21.29 -8.77
C ILE A 396 0.12 20.45 -8.02
N THR A 397 -0.05 19.13 -7.94
CA THR A 397 0.90 18.24 -7.28
C THR A 397 2.24 18.20 -8.00
N ILE A 398 2.24 18.15 -9.34
CA ILE A 398 3.47 18.20 -10.15
C ILE A 398 4.21 19.52 -9.94
N LEU A 399 3.50 20.66 -9.93
CA LEU A 399 4.09 21.97 -9.64
C LEU A 399 4.62 22.04 -8.20
N PHE A 400 3.90 21.48 -7.24
CA PHE A 400 4.35 21.40 -5.86
C PHE A 400 5.63 20.56 -5.72
N ILE A 401 5.73 19.44 -6.46
CA ILE A 401 6.95 18.62 -6.51
C ILE A 401 8.14 19.42 -7.07
N ALA A 402 7.92 20.32 -8.04
CA ALA A 402 8.98 21.21 -8.52
C ALA A 402 9.49 22.14 -7.41
N VAL A 403 8.59 22.65 -6.56
CA VAL A 403 8.99 23.44 -5.37
C VAL A 403 9.78 22.57 -4.38
N LEU A 404 9.34 21.34 -4.11
CA LEU A 404 10.08 20.42 -3.23
C LEU A 404 11.47 20.09 -3.78
N ALA A 405 11.60 19.90 -5.10
CA ALA A 405 12.88 19.66 -5.75
C ALA A 405 13.83 20.84 -5.57
N TRP A 406 13.32 22.07 -5.74
CA TRP A 406 14.11 23.28 -5.51
C TRP A 406 14.58 23.40 -4.06
N VAL A 407 13.71 23.10 -3.09
CA VAL A 407 14.08 23.09 -1.66
C VAL A 407 15.13 22.01 -1.37
N ALA A 408 14.92 20.78 -1.84
CA ALA A 408 15.83 19.66 -1.62
C ALA A 408 17.24 19.96 -2.14
N LEU A 409 17.33 20.48 -3.37
CA LEU A 409 18.59 20.87 -4.01
C LEU A 409 19.42 21.83 -3.15
N HIS A 410 18.78 22.81 -2.51
CA HIS A 410 19.47 23.82 -1.69
C HIS A 410 19.64 23.39 -0.23
N SER A 411 19.19 22.19 0.14
CA SER A 411 19.25 21.70 1.52
C SER A 411 20.48 20.84 1.81
N HIS A 412 21.21 20.38 0.80
CA HIS A 412 22.35 19.48 0.99
C HIS A 412 23.49 19.70 -0.01
N GLY A 413 24.68 19.21 0.35
CA GLY A 413 25.84 19.12 -0.56
C GLY A 413 25.96 17.74 -1.23
N PRO A 414 27.12 17.45 -1.87
CA PRO A 414 27.40 16.16 -2.49
C PRO A 414 27.48 15.03 -1.46
N TRP A 415 26.66 13.98 -1.59
CA TRP A 415 26.61 12.87 -0.63
C TRP A 415 26.68 11.49 -1.30
N GLN A 416 27.29 10.50 -0.64
CA GLN A 416 27.39 9.14 -1.18
C GLN A 416 26.04 8.54 -1.60
N GLY A 417 26.01 7.95 -2.79
CA GLY A 417 24.86 7.24 -3.33
C GLY A 417 23.84 8.13 -4.05
N TYR A 418 24.15 9.42 -4.31
CA TYR A 418 23.42 10.19 -5.32
C TYR A 418 23.61 9.55 -6.71
N GLN A 419 22.60 9.70 -7.55
CA GLN A 419 22.59 9.19 -8.92
C GLN A 419 22.29 10.35 -9.86
N GLU A 420 22.82 10.30 -11.07
CA GLU A 420 22.53 11.28 -12.13
C GLU A 420 21.97 10.53 -13.34
N ARG A 421 20.82 10.97 -13.83
CA ARG A 421 20.22 10.48 -15.07
C ARG A 421 20.69 11.28 -16.27
N PHE A 422 20.77 12.60 -16.10
CA PHE A 422 21.16 13.56 -17.11
C PHE A 422 22.49 14.20 -16.70
N LYS A 423 23.44 14.32 -17.65
CA LYS A 423 24.74 14.96 -17.47
C LYS A 423 24.77 16.32 -18.13
#